data_AF-A0A7V4GWY1-F1
#
_entry.id   AF-A0A7V4GWY1-F1
#
_cell.length_a   1.000
_cell.length_b   1.000
_cell.length_c   1.000
_cell.angle_alpha   90.00
_cell.angle_beta   90.00
_cell.angle_gamma   90.00
#
_symmetry.space_group_name_H-M   'P 1'
#
loop_
_entity.id
_entity.type
_entity.pdbx_description
1 polymer ?
#
loop_
_entity_poly.entity_id
_entity_poly.type
_entity_poly.pdbx_seq_one_letter_code
_entity_poly.pdbx_strand_id
1 'polypeptide(L)'
;MKKVQLKARELKKAGIGDADASRINKILQKHYPDLRKPEALELLRELTAHTSLREQHPLLSEVLFPAAKKAPERPQKLREEPVPYTIFGKEYIDPKAIQQMELAVRLPVAVSGALMPDAHAGYGLPIGGVLATENAVIPFGVGMDIGCRVCLSIFAIPPEKLKESHDYFKKILIRNTFFGDDYFKGRKEHPVLDREEFREIPLLKKMKDKAYKQLGTSGHGNHFVDIGIVEIPDPSTLPVPPGLYVGILSHSGSRNLGAEIARHYTRIARGKCGLTGEAGNLSWLDLRSAEGQEYWKAMTLAGDYAAANHEMIHWRIAEELGEQWILRIENHHNFAWKEKDPASGREVIIHRKGATPAAKNDTGVIPGTMIAPGYLIRGRGNPLSLHSSSHGAGRRISRTQAKSQITKKELYEMLQKHGVELIGGDTDEAPMAYKDIGEVMSLQAELVDILGIFRPKIVRMC
;
A
#
# COMPACT_ATOMS: atom_id res chain seq x y z
N MET A 1 43.36 6.20 16.55
CA MET A 1 42.75 5.90 17.86
C MET A 1 41.52 5.03 17.68
N LYS A 2 41.26 4.06 18.57
CA LYS A 2 40.03 3.24 18.52
C LYS A 2 38.82 4.11 18.84
N LYS A 3 37.82 4.13 17.94
CA LYS A 3 36.55 4.83 18.15
C LYS A 3 35.88 4.34 19.44
N VAL A 4 35.27 5.25 20.20
CA VAL A 4 34.50 4.89 21.41
C VAL A 4 33.40 3.91 21.04
N GLN A 5 33.36 2.80 21.77
CA GLN A 5 32.34 1.77 21.62
C GLN A 5 31.88 1.25 22.99
N LEU A 6 30.70 1.71 23.39
CA LEU A 6 29.99 1.35 24.61
C LEU A 6 28.97 0.23 24.30
N LYS A 7 28.91 -0.77 25.17
CA LYS A 7 27.88 -1.83 25.14
C LYS A 7 26.76 -1.49 26.14
N ALA A 8 25.54 -1.93 25.87
CA ALA A 8 24.39 -1.72 26.75
C ALA A 8 24.66 -2.16 28.21
N ARG A 9 25.33 -3.29 28.41
CA ARG A 9 25.74 -3.79 29.73
C ARG A 9 26.66 -2.83 30.51
N GLU A 10 27.45 -2.03 29.80
CA GLU A 10 28.41 -1.09 30.38
C GLU A 10 27.72 0.20 30.82
N LEU A 11 26.74 0.67 30.03
CA LEU A 11 25.85 1.78 30.41
C LEU A 11 25.05 1.44 31.67
N LYS A 12 24.51 0.21 31.74
CA LYS A 12 23.76 -0.27 32.91
C LYS A 12 24.64 -0.33 34.17
N LYS A 13 25.86 -0.86 34.08
CA LYS A 13 26.83 -0.85 35.18
C LYS A 13 27.25 0.56 35.60
N ALA A 14 27.19 1.52 34.69
CA ALA A 14 27.53 2.91 34.95
C ALA A 14 26.36 3.74 35.52
N GLY A 15 25.17 3.15 35.72
CA GLY A 15 24.00 3.85 36.28
C GLY A 15 23.19 4.64 35.25
N ILE A 16 23.47 4.47 33.95
CA ILE A 16 22.87 5.26 32.85
C ILE A 16 21.53 4.64 32.36
N GLY A 17 21.16 3.45 32.84
CA GLY A 17 19.92 2.76 32.47
C GLY A 17 19.97 2.05 31.09
N ASP A 18 18.81 1.74 30.53
CA ASP A 18 18.66 0.98 29.27
C ASP A 18 18.70 1.89 28.01
N ALA A 19 19.53 2.93 28.02
CA ALA A 19 19.67 3.86 26.90
C ALA A 19 20.23 3.20 25.62
N ASP A 20 19.87 3.72 24.44
CA ASP A 20 20.28 3.18 23.14
C ASP A 20 21.79 3.36 22.90
N ALA A 21 22.56 2.31 23.24
CA ALA A 21 24.00 2.28 23.07
C ALA A 21 24.46 2.54 21.63
N SER A 22 23.68 2.13 20.62
CA SER A 22 24.02 2.36 19.22
C SER A 22 23.95 3.84 18.87
N ARG A 23 22.87 4.51 19.32
CA ARG A 23 22.68 5.95 19.10
C ARG A 23 23.69 6.79 19.88
N ILE A 24 23.97 6.43 21.14
CA ILE A 24 25.02 7.07 21.96
C ILE A 24 26.39 6.97 21.28
N ASN A 25 26.76 5.78 20.81
CA ASN A 25 28.05 5.57 20.13
C ASN A 25 28.17 6.44 18.87
N LYS A 26 27.11 6.58 18.07
CA LYS A 26 27.12 7.44 16.88
C LYS A 26 27.35 8.91 17.24
N ILE A 27 26.74 9.40 18.32
CA ILE A 27 26.90 10.78 18.78
C ILE A 27 28.31 11.02 19.31
N LEU A 28 28.81 10.12 20.18
CA LEU A 28 30.17 10.19 20.72
C LEU A 28 31.22 10.19 19.60
N GLN A 29 31.10 9.29 18.63
CA GLN A 29 32.05 9.18 17.52
C GLN A 29 32.05 10.40 16.58
N LYS A 30 30.93 11.12 16.49
CA LYS A 30 30.78 12.25 15.58
C LYS A 30 31.09 13.59 16.23
N HIS A 31 30.69 13.78 17.48
CA HIS A 31 30.74 15.08 18.17
C HIS A 31 31.78 15.12 19.29
N TYR A 32 32.31 13.96 19.70
CA TYR A 32 33.31 13.84 20.77
C TYR A 32 34.44 12.87 20.34
N PRO A 33 35.09 13.12 19.19
CA PRO A 33 36.02 12.16 18.58
C PRO A 33 37.25 11.86 19.44
N ASP A 34 37.63 12.79 20.31
CA ASP A 34 38.83 12.69 21.16
C ASP A 34 38.57 12.00 22.51
N LEU A 35 37.31 11.83 22.90
CA LEU A 35 36.99 11.14 24.15
C LEU A 35 37.38 9.67 24.08
N ARG A 36 37.97 9.18 25.16
CA ARG A 36 38.20 7.75 25.39
C ARG A 36 37.02 7.16 26.16
N LYS A 37 36.93 5.84 26.13
CA LYS A 37 35.83 5.09 26.74
C LYS A 37 35.54 5.44 28.21
N PRO A 38 36.55 5.61 29.10
CA PRO A 38 36.30 6.02 30.48
C PRO A 38 35.73 7.44 30.59
N GLU A 39 36.28 8.37 29.83
CA GLU A 39 35.86 9.79 29.79
C GLU A 39 34.44 9.93 29.23
N ALA A 40 34.10 9.13 28.21
CA ALA A 40 32.75 9.07 27.67
C ALA A 40 31.74 8.50 28.68
N LEU A 41 32.10 7.49 29.47
CA LEU A 41 31.21 6.96 30.52
C LEU A 41 31.00 7.99 31.64
N GLU A 42 32.04 8.73 31.98
CA GLU A 42 31.95 9.77 33.02
C GLU A 42 31.07 10.94 32.56
N LEU A 43 31.26 11.43 31.33
CA LEU A 43 30.38 12.46 30.76
C LEU A 43 28.90 12.05 30.78
N LEU A 44 28.59 10.79 30.43
CA LEU A 44 27.21 10.29 30.46
C LEU A 44 26.65 10.18 31.89
N ARG A 45 27.50 9.87 32.88
CA ARG A 45 27.13 9.88 34.30
C ARG A 45 26.86 11.28 34.80
N GLU A 46 27.73 12.23 34.48
CA GLU A 46 27.58 13.64 34.87
C GLU A 46 26.29 14.23 34.28
N LEU A 47 25.95 13.91 33.03
CA LEU A 47 24.67 14.30 32.42
C LEU A 47 23.45 13.70 33.14
N THR A 48 23.62 12.52 33.75
CA THR A 48 22.61 11.84 34.57
C THR A 48 22.46 12.50 35.94
N ALA A 49 23.57 12.86 36.57
CA ALA A 49 23.62 13.45 37.91
C ALA A 49 23.30 14.96 37.94
N HIS A 50 23.62 15.70 36.88
CA HIS A 50 23.55 17.17 36.85
C HIS A 50 22.72 17.66 35.67
N THR A 51 21.54 18.22 35.96
CA THR A 51 20.61 18.75 34.94
C THR A 51 21.17 19.96 34.18
N SER A 52 22.02 20.76 34.83
CA SER A 52 22.65 21.95 34.24
C SER A 52 23.60 21.66 33.07
N LEU A 53 24.19 20.46 33.01
CA LEU A 53 25.09 20.05 31.92
C LEU A 53 24.33 19.62 30.66
N ARG A 54 23.01 19.40 30.74
CA ARG A 54 22.22 18.85 29.65
C ARG A 54 22.05 19.83 28.48
N GLU A 55 21.98 21.11 28.78
CA GLU A 55 21.90 22.17 27.76
C GLU A 55 23.19 22.30 26.95
N GLN A 56 24.33 21.97 27.57
CA GLN A 56 25.65 22.00 26.93
C GLN A 56 25.89 20.80 26.01
N HIS A 57 25.16 19.70 26.21
CA HIS A 57 25.29 18.46 25.44
C HIS A 57 23.94 17.95 24.87
N PRO A 58 23.24 18.76 24.06
CA PRO A 58 21.82 18.54 23.72
C PRO A 58 21.57 17.21 23.01
N LEU A 59 22.49 16.76 22.15
CA LEU A 59 22.36 15.49 21.44
C LEU A 59 22.47 14.27 22.37
N LEU A 60 23.40 14.30 23.32
CA LEU A 60 23.54 13.22 24.31
C LEU A 60 22.36 13.25 25.28
N SER A 61 21.93 14.44 25.69
CA SER A 61 20.76 14.62 26.55
C SER A 61 19.46 14.16 25.91
N GLU A 62 19.26 14.36 24.60
CA GLU A 62 18.09 13.84 23.87
C GLU A 62 18.02 12.30 23.92
N VAL A 63 19.17 11.62 23.93
CA VAL A 63 19.22 10.15 23.92
C VAL A 63 19.15 9.57 25.34
N LEU A 64 19.76 10.26 26.32
CA LEU A 64 19.76 9.85 27.73
C LEU A 64 18.45 10.19 28.44
N PHE A 65 17.92 11.38 28.16
CA PHE A 65 16.68 11.91 28.70
C PHE A 65 15.80 12.29 27.51
N PRO A 66 15.33 11.31 26.73
CA PRO A 66 14.35 11.61 25.71
C PRO A 66 13.25 12.39 26.39
N ALA A 67 12.98 13.61 25.89
CA ALA A 67 11.92 14.46 26.43
C ALA A 67 10.74 13.53 26.68
N ALA A 68 10.28 13.47 27.95
CA ALA A 68 9.16 12.60 28.30
C ALA A 68 8.15 12.81 27.20
N LYS A 69 7.88 11.75 26.41
CA LYS A 69 6.89 11.84 25.32
C LYS A 69 5.73 12.52 26.00
N LYS A 70 5.41 13.76 25.63
CA LYS A 70 4.27 14.47 26.24
C LYS A 70 3.15 13.46 26.12
N ALA A 71 2.73 12.91 27.26
CA ALA A 71 1.60 12.01 27.25
C ALA A 71 0.51 12.84 26.58
N PRO A 72 -0.16 12.33 25.54
CA PRO A 72 -1.21 13.10 24.90
C PRO A 72 -2.13 13.57 26.02
N GLU A 73 -2.37 14.89 26.07
CA GLU A 73 -2.95 15.55 27.25
C GLU A 73 -4.24 14.88 27.71
N ARG A 74 -4.94 14.18 26.80
CA ARG A 74 -5.88 13.08 27.09
C ARG A 74 -5.81 12.03 25.97
N PRO A 75 -5.67 10.72 26.28
CA PRO A 75 -5.81 9.68 25.26
C PRO A 75 -7.23 9.71 24.70
N GLN A 76 -7.34 9.64 23.38
CA GLN A 76 -8.64 9.64 22.71
C GLN A 76 -9.43 8.39 23.11
N LYS A 77 -10.71 8.55 23.42
CA LYS A 77 -11.61 7.43 23.75
C LYS A 77 -12.41 7.04 22.51
N LEU A 78 -12.61 5.74 22.35
CA LEU A 78 -13.52 5.19 21.35
C LEU A 78 -14.97 5.42 21.77
N ARG A 79 -15.86 5.52 20.78
CA ARG A 79 -17.30 5.59 21.00
C ARG A 79 -17.81 4.26 21.55
N GLU A 80 -18.78 4.34 22.47
CA GLU A 80 -19.51 3.18 23.00
C GLU A 80 -20.40 2.53 21.94
N GLU A 81 -20.91 3.32 21.01
CA GLU A 81 -21.69 2.85 19.86
C GLU A 81 -20.93 3.10 18.55
N PRO A 82 -20.92 2.14 17.61
CA PRO A 82 -20.30 2.34 16.30
C PRO A 82 -21.10 3.34 15.46
N VAL A 83 -20.44 4.03 14.54
CA VAL A 83 -21.16 4.76 13.48
C VAL A 83 -21.83 3.80 12.50
N PRO A 84 -22.83 4.25 11.73
CA PRO A 84 -23.47 3.41 10.72
C PRO A 84 -22.45 2.85 9.72
N TYR A 85 -22.53 1.55 9.45
CA TYR A 85 -21.70 0.91 8.45
C TYR A 85 -22.38 -0.33 7.85
N THR A 86 -21.98 -0.71 6.64
CA THR A 86 -22.55 -1.86 5.92
C THR A 86 -21.49 -2.90 5.60
N ILE A 87 -21.83 -4.19 5.76
CA ILE A 87 -20.97 -5.31 5.38
C ILE A 87 -21.60 -6.02 4.19
N PHE A 88 -20.88 -6.08 3.08
CA PHE A 88 -21.27 -6.84 1.89
C PHE A 88 -20.66 -8.23 1.96
N GLY A 89 -21.48 -9.28 1.85
CA GLY A 89 -21.01 -10.66 1.90
C GLY A 89 -20.48 -11.09 3.28
N LYS A 90 -21.12 -10.67 4.37
CA LYS A 90 -20.67 -10.88 5.77
C LYS A 90 -20.22 -12.32 6.07
N GLU A 91 -20.98 -13.32 5.64
CA GLU A 91 -20.70 -14.75 5.87
C GLU A 91 -19.40 -15.22 5.17
N TYR A 92 -18.90 -14.45 4.20
CA TYR A 92 -17.69 -14.74 3.43
C TYR A 92 -16.44 -14.01 3.95
N ILE A 93 -16.57 -13.27 5.05
CA ILE A 93 -15.51 -12.43 5.63
C ILE A 93 -14.99 -13.02 6.93
N ASP A 94 -13.66 -13.03 7.09
CA ASP A 94 -13.00 -13.48 8.30
C ASP A 94 -13.45 -12.64 9.53
N PRO A 95 -13.81 -13.27 10.67
CA PRO A 95 -14.27 -12.55 11.86
C PRO A 95 -13.29 -11.49 12.37
N LYS A 96 -11.98 -11.69 12.20
CA LYS A 96 -10.96 -10.71 12.58
C LYS A 96 -11.04 -9.45 11.72
N ALA A 97 -11.36 -9.57 10.44
CA ALA A 97 -11.55 -8.41 9.57
C ALA A 97 -12.78 -7.58 10.02
N ILE A 98 -13.86 -8.27 10.41
CA ILE A 98 -15.06 -7.63 10.98
C ILE A 98 -14.70 -6.91 12.29
N GLN A 99 -13.95 -7.54 13.20
CA GLN A 99 -13.49 -6.92 14.45
C GLN A 99 -12.64 -5.67 14.20
N GLN A 100 -11.75 -5.70 13.19
CA GLN A 100 -10.97 -4.53 12.80
C GLN A 100 -11.84 -3.39 12.27
N MET A 101 -12.90 -3.72 11.51
CA MET A 101 -13.85 -2.73 11.03
C MET A 101 -14.66 -2.12 12.17
N GLU A 102 -15.19 -2.95 13.09
CA GLU A 102 -15.89 -2.54 14.30
C GLU A 102 -15.07 -1.55 15.15
N LEU A 103 -13.77 -1.82 15.29
CA LEU A 103 -12.87 -0.91 15.99
C LEU A 103 -12.74 0.45 15.28
N ALA A 104 -12.69 0.44 13.95
CA ALA A 104 -12.52 1.64 13.13
C ALA A 104 -13.76 2.54 13.13
N VAL A 105 -14.96 1.97 13.07
CA VAL A 105 -16.23 2.72 13.11
C VAL A 105 -16.55 3.27 14.50
N ARG A 106 -15.77 2.91 15.53
CA ARG A 106 -15.84 3.48 16.88
C ARG A 106 -14.88 4.64 17.11
N LEU A 107 -14.06 5.01 16.12
CA LEU A 107 -13.19 6.18 16.26
C LEU A 107 -14.04 7.44 16.46
N PRO A 108 -13.60 8.39 17.30
CA PRO A 108 -14.35 9.63 17.51
C PRO A 108 -14.46 10.48 16.23
N VAL A 109 -13.54 10.30 15.28
CA VAL A 109 -13.55 10.97 13.97
C VAL A 109 -14.32 10.21 12.88
N ALA A 110 -14.79 8.98 13.15
CA ALA A 110 -15.54 8.21 12.15
C ALA A 110 -16.93 8.82 11.91
N VAL A 111 -17.40 8.74 10.67
CA VAL A 111 -18.71 9.23 10.21
C VAL A 111 -19.57 8.06 9.74
N SER A 112 -19.02 7.20 8.90
CA SER A 112 -19.67 6.02 8.34
C SER A 112 -18.62 5.04 7.83
N GLY A 113 -19.01 3.82 7.47
CA GLY A 113 -18.08 2.85 6.89
C GLY A 113 -18.75 1.79 6.00
N ALA A 114 -17.91 1.04 5.30
CA ALA A 114 -18.34 -0.16 4.58
C ALA A 114 -17.23 -1.22 4.58
N LEU A 115 -17.62 -2.49 4.46
CA LEU A 115 -16.70 -3.62 4.36
C LEU A 115 -17.07 -4.48 3.15
N MET A 116 -16.10 -4.67 2.24
CA MET A 116 -16.30 -5.34 0.96
C MET A 116 -16.17 -6.86 1.07
N PRO A 117 -16.73 -7.66 0.14
CA PRO A 117 -16.72 -9.13 0.24
C PRO A 117 -15.33 -9.80 0.24
N ASP A 118 -14.34 -9.15 -0.36
CA ASP A 118 -12.93 -9.57 -0.37
C ASP A 118 -12.19 -9.26 0.94
N ALA A 119 -12.90 -8.75 1.96
CA ALA A 119 -12.27 -8.29 3.17
C ALA A 119 -11.55 -9.40 3.94
N HIS A 120 -10.39 -9.05 4.48
CA HIS A 120 -9.55 -9.91 5.30
C HIS A 120 -8.65 -9.07 6.22
N ALA A 121 -8.10 -9.71 7.25
CA ALA A 121 -7.35 -9.02 8.29
C ALA A 121 -6.08 -8.34 7.75
N GLY A 122 -5.84 -7.10 8.19
CA GLY A 122 -4.68 -6.28 7.84
C GLY A 122 -4.12 -5.50 9.02
N TYR A 123 -3.44 -4.37 8.75
CA TYR A 123 -2.92 -3.44 9.77
C TYR A 123 -3.73 -2.13 9.82
N GLY A 124 -4.40 -1.81 10.92
CA GLY A 124 -5.29 -0.64 10.97
C GLY A 124 -6.65 -1.03 10.39
N LEU A 125 -7.09 -0.36 9.31
CA LEU A 125 -8.27 -0.83 8.58
C LEU A 125 -8.04 -2.25 8.03
N PRO A 126 -9.07 -3.11 8.03
CA PRO A 126 -9.00 -4.37 7.30
C PRO A 126 -8.79 -4.08 5.81
N ILE A 127 -8.16 -5.01 5.09
CA ILE A 127 -8.16 -4.96 3.63
C ILE A 127 -9.61 -5.25 3.19
N GLY A 128 -10.14 -4.54 2.21
CA GLY A 128 -11.57 -4.48 1.89
C GLY A 128 -12.36 -3.45 2.70
N GLY A 129 -11.70 -2.67 3.57
CA GLY A 129 -12.34 -1.68 4.43
C GLY A 129 -12.45 -0.30 3.79
N VAL A 130 -13.60 0.35 3.99
CA VAL A 130 -13.87 1.74 3.62
C VAL A 130 -14.33 2.50 4.86
N LEU A 131 -13.69 3.61 5.18
CA LEU A 131 -14.04 4.43 6.36
C LEU A 131 -14.09 5.92 5.99
N ALA A 132 -15.24 6.53 6.22
CA ALA A 132 -15.40 7.98 6.17
C ALA A 132 -15.08 8.60 7.52
N THR A 133 -14.30 9.68 7.52
CA THR A 133 -13.94 10.43 8.72
C THR A 133 -14.17 11.93 8.54
N GLU A 134 -14.39 12.63 9.65
CA GLU A 134 -14.55 14.08 9.68
C GLU A 134 -13.18 14.76 9.78
N ASN A 135 -12.73 15.36 8.67
CA ASN A 135 -11.51 16.16 8.57
C ASN A 135 -10.25 15.53 9.21
N ALA A 136 -10.16 14.21 9.18
CA ALA A 136 -9.10 13.43 9.79
C ALA A 136 -8.60 12.39 8.81
N VAL A 137 -7.30 12.15 8.77
CA VAL A 137 -6.70 11.16 7.88
C VAL A 137 -5.89 10.14 8.67
N ILE A 138 -6.09 8.86 8.40
CA ILE A 138 -5.49 7.72 9.10
C ILE A 138 -4.42 7.11 8.19
N PRO A 139 -3.11 7.33 8.43
CA PRO A 139 -2.08 6.87 7.50
C PRO A 139 -2.05 5.35 7.28
N PHE A 140 -2.25 4.54 8.33
CA PHE A 140 -2.41 3.09 8.21
C PHE A 140 -3.80 2.64 7.72
N GLY A 141 -4.80 3.54 7.80
CA GLY A 141 -6.09 3.39 7.15
C GLY A 141 -5.98 3.49 5.64
N VAL A 142 -5.05 4.30 5.11
CA VAL A 142 -4.68 4.27 3.69
C VAL A 142 -3.89 3.01 3.33
N GLY A 143 -2.96 2.63 4.22
CA GLY A 143 -2.12 1.44 4.06
C GLY A 143 -0.65 1.80 3.81
N MET A 144 0.19 0.76 3.84
CA MET A 144 1.64 0.91 3.67
C MET A 144 2.02 1.17 2.21
N ASP A 145 1.30 0.58 1.27
CA ASP A 145 1.51 0.81 -0.16
C ASP A 145 0.50 1.86 -0.65
N ILE A 146 0.80 3.11 -0.32
CA ILE A 146 -0.04 4.27 -0.68
C ILE A 146 -0.14 4.35 -2.20
N GLY A 147 -1.35 4.49 -2.72
CA GLY A 147 -1.59 4.61 -4.14
C GLY A 147 -1.45 3.30 -4.91
N CYS A 148 -1.33 2.15 -4.21
CA CYS A 148 -1.39 0.84 -4.86
C CYS A 148 -2.66 0.76 -5.72
N ARG A 149 -2.47 0.28 -6.95
CA ARG A 149 -3.44 0.35 -8.02
C ARG A 149 -3.23 -0.79 -9.00
N VAL A 150 -4.25 -1.02 -9.81
CA VAL A 150 -4.13 -1.85 -11.00
C VAL A 150 -4.27 -1.01 -12.25
N CYS A 151 -3.58 -1.39 -13.32
CA CYS A 151 -3.67 -0.77 -14.63
C CYS A 151 -3.75 -1.85 -15.69
N LEU A 152 -4.78 -1.78 -16.54
CA LEU A 152 -4.97 -2.63 -17.70
C LEU A 152 -4.81 -1.79 -18.97
N SER A 153 -3.85 -2.16 -19.83
CA SER A 153 -3.78 -1.67 -21.21
C SER A 153 -4.26 -2.75 -22.16
N ILE A 154 -5.16 -2.40 -23.07
CA ILE A 154 -5.69 -3.28 -24.12
C ILE A 154 -5.03 -2.88 -25.43
N PHE A 155 -4.56 -3.84 -26.20
CA PHE A 155 -3.93 -3.62 -27.51
C PHE A 155 -4.79 -4.24 -28.61
N ALA A 156 -4.78 -3.65 -29.81
CA ALA A 156 -5.47 -4.18 -30.99
C ALA A 156 -4.75 -5.43 -31.59
N ILE A 157 -4.29 -6.31 -30.71
CA ILE A 157 -3.59 -7.53 -31.05
C ILE A 157 -4.56 -8.70 -30.87
N PRO A 158 -4.74 -9.55 -31.89
CA PRO A 158 -5.60 -10.73 -31.79
C PRO A 158 -4.99 -11.78 -30.83
N PRO A 159 -5.83 -12.52 -30.07
CA PRO A 159 -5.36 -13.50 -29.09
C PRO A 159 -4.53 -14.64 -29.70
N GLU A 160 -4.72 -14.95 -30.99
CA GLU A 160 -3.96 -15.95 -31.75
C GLU A 160 -2.47 -15.60 -31.74
N LYS A 161 -2.11 -14.31 -31.89
CA LYS A 161 -0.71 -13.86 -31.88
C LYS A 161 -0.01 -14.14 -30.55
N LEU A 162 -0.73 -14.02 -29.43
CA LEU A 162 -0.19 -14.38 -28.10
C LEU A 162 0.11 -15.88 -28.00
N LYS A 163 -0.73 -16.72 -28.60
CA LYS A 163 -0.53 -18.18 -28.62
C LYS A 163 0.62 -18.58 -29.55
N GLU A 164 0.65 -18.04 -30.77
CA GLU A 164 1.65 -18.35 -31.79
C GLU A 164 3.05 -17.83 -31.42
N SER A 165 3.12 -16.66 -30.78
CA SER A 165 4.37 -15.98 -30.42
C SER A 165 4.58 -15.90 -28.90
N HIS A 166 4.18 -16.94 -28.17
CA HIS A 166 4.20 -16.96 -26.69
C HIS A 166 5.55 -16.56 -26.08
N ASP A 167 6.64 -17.13 -26.60
CA ASP A 167 8.00 -16.86 -26.13
C ASP A 167 8.45 -15.40 -26.38
N TYR A 168 7.94 -14.77 -27.45
CA TYR A 168 8.19 -13.35 -27.72
C TYR A 168 7.54 -12.46 -26.65
N PHE A 169 6.26 -12.67 -26.35
CA PHE A 169 5.56 -11.93 -25.29
C PHE A 169 6.19 -12.16 -23.92
N LYS A 170 6.57 -13.41 -23.61
CA LYS A 170 7.32 -13.76 -22.39
C LYS A 170 8.62 -12.96 -22.28
N LYS A 171 9.42 -12.91 -23.35
CA LYS A 171 10.69 -12.16 -23.36
C LYS A 171 10.48 -10.66 -23.17
N ILE A 172 9.46 -10.07 -23.79
CA ILE A 172 9.09 -8.67 -23.59
C ILE A 172 8.72 -8.41 -22.13
N LEU A 173 7.89 -9.26 -21.54
CA LEU A 173 7.52 -9.15 -20.14
C LEU A 173 8.76 -9.24 -19.25
N ILE A 174 9.67 -10.17 -19.52
CA ILE A 174 10.93 -10.35 -18.78
C ILE A 174 11.83 -9.10 -18.84
N ARG A 175 11.95 -8.48 -20.01
CA ARG A 175 12.86 -7.35 -20.23
C ARG A 175 12.33 -6.02 -19.70
N ASN A 176 11.02 -5.83 -19.66
CA ASN A 176 10.41 -4.52 -19.37
C ASN A 176 9.81 -4.35 -17.99
N THR A 177 9.75 -5.42 -17.20
CA THR A 177 9.25 -5.34 -15.82
C THR A 177 10.34 -5.72 -14.83
N PHE A 178 10.37 -5.06 -13.68
CA PHE A 178 11.44 -5.20 -12.70
C PHE A 178 10.83 -5.40 -11.33
N PHE A 179 11.31 -6.41 -10.62
CA PHE A 179 10.81 -6.83 -9.33
C PHE A 179 11.93 -6.83 -8.30
N GLY A 180 11.54 -6.89 -7.04
CA GLY A 180 12.50 -6.90 -5.96
C GLY A 180 13.29 -5.59 -5.84
N ASP A 181 14.61 -5.75 -5.76
CA ASP A 181 15.62 -4.68 -5.80
C ASP A 181 16.10 -4.37 -7.23
N ASP A 182 15.60 -5.08 -8.25
CA ASP A 182 15.91 -4.81 -9.64
C ASP A 182 15.22 -3.54 -10.14
N TYR A 183 15.82 -2.90 -11.14
CA TYR A 183 15.33 -1.65 -11.70
C TYR A 183 15.75 -1.43 -13.14
N PHE A 184 14.92 -0.69 -13.87
CA PHE A 184 15.23 -0.28 -15.23
C PHE A 184 16.49 0.60 -15.24
N LYS A 185 17.46 0.36 -16.13
CA LYS A 185 18.70 1.18 -16.19
C LYS A 185 18.63 2.34 -17.18
N GLY A 186 17.61 2.38 -18.04
CA GLY A 186 17.44 3.46 -19.02
C GLY A 186 16.92 4.77 -18.42
N ARG A 187 16.58 5.71 -19.31
CA ARG A 187 16.04 7.05 -19.00
C ARG A 187 14.69 6.93 -18.30
N LYS A 188 14.52 7.64 -17.19
CA LYS A 188 13.30 7.62 -16.34
C LYS A 188 12.78 9.03 -16.10
N GLU A 189 12.75 9.84 -17.14
CA GLU A 189 12.19 11.19 -17.01
C GLU A 189 10.68 11.09 -16.93
N HIS A 190 10.13 11.69 -15.89
CA HIS A 190 8.69 11.75 -15.68
C HIS A 190 8.38 12.96 -14.81
N PRO A 191 7.35 13.77 -15.13
CA PRO A 191 7.01 15.00 -14.39
C PRO A 191 6.80 14.79 -12.89
N VAL A 192 6.44 13.57 -12.47
CA VAL A 192 6.28 13.23 -11.04
C VAL A 192 7.56 13.45 -10.22
N LEU A 193 8.75 13.37 -10.83
CA LEU A 193 10.02 13.58 -10.15
C LEU A 193 10.36 15.07 -9.95
N ASP A 194 9.64 15.96 -10.64
CA ASP A 194 9.80 17.41 -10.59
C ASP A 194 8.86 18.10 -9.60
N ARG A 195 7.95 17.31 -9.02
CA ARG A 195 7.02 17.72 -7.97
C ARG A 195 7.71 18.44 -6.81
N GLU A 196 7.10 19.55 -6.38
CA GLU A 196 7.65 20.46 -5.37
C GLU A 196 7.83 19.78 -4.01
N GLU A 197 6.99 18.79 -3.70
CA GLU A 197 7.00 18.05 -2.45
C GLU A 197 8.34 17.32 -2.22
N PHE A 198 9.04 16.90 -3.28
CA PHE A 198 10.39 16.37 -3.18
C PHE A 198 11.44 17.41 -2.77
N ARG A 199 11.15 18.70 -2.88
CA ARG A 199 12.03 19.80 -2.45
C ARG A 199 11.64 20.31 -1.06
N GLU A 200 10.34 20.38 -0.80
CA GLU A 200 9.77 21.01 0.39
C GLU A 200 9.69 20.07 1.60
N ILE A 201 9.28 18.80 1.41
CA ILE A 201 9.05 17.88 2.51
C ILE A 201 10.37 17.16 2.86
N PRO A 202 10.93 17.34 4.08
CA PRO A 202 12.26 16.81 4.43
C PRO A 202 12.40 15.29 4.28
N LEU A 203 11.32 14.54 4.54
CA LEU A 203 11.27 13.10 4.32
C LEU A 203 11.45 12.78 2.83
N LEU A 204 10.63 13.38 1.97
CA LEU A 204 10.57 13.09 0.53
C LEU A 204 11.86 13.52 -0.18
N LYS A 205 12.45 14.65 0.23
CA LYS A 205 13.75 15.11 -0.27
C LYS A 205 14.84 14.04 -0.15
N LYS A 206 14.89 13.33 0.98
CA LYS A 206 15.86 12.24 1.21
C LYS A 206 15.54 10.99 0.38
N MET A 207 14.30 10.87 -0.09
CA MET A 207 13.82 9.72 -0.85
C MET A 207 13.90 9.91 -2.37
N LYS A 208 14.15 11.14 -2.85
CA LYS A 208 14.12 11.47 -4.29
C LYS A 208 15.00 10.54 -5.14
N ASP A 209 16.24 10.29 -4.74
CA ASP A 209 17.14 9.41 -5.50
C ASP A 209 16.67 7.96 -5.52
N LYS A 210 16.09 7.51 -4.41
CA LYS A 210 15.52 6.16 -4.32
C LYS A 210 14.26 6.04 -5.16
N ALA A 211 13.39 7.06 -5.16
CA ALA A 211 12.24 7.16 -6.03
C ALA A 211 12.67 7.15 -7.51
N TYR A 212 13.66 7.96 -7.89
CA TYR A 212 14.21 7.93 -9.25
C TYR A 212 14.64 6.51 -9.67
N LYS A 213 15.38 5.78 -8.83
CA LYS A 213 15.82 4.41 -9.14
C LYS A 213 14.64 3.44 -9.29
N GLN A 214 13.61 3.58 -8.46
CA GLN A 214 12.46 2.66 -8.42
C GLN A 214 11.34 3.00 -9.41
N LEU A 215 11.43 4.13 -10.12
CA LEU A 215 10.39 4.56 -11.05
C LEU A 215 10.21 3.56 -12.18
N GLY A 216 8.96 3.12 -12.38
CA GLY A 216 8.60 2.10 -13.36
C GLY A 216 8.97 0.68 -12.95
N THR A 217 9.03 0.36 -11.66
CA THR A 217 9.25 -1.02 -11.16
C THR A 217 7.99 -1.56 -10.50
N SER A 218 7.78 -2.87 -10.56
CA SER A 218 6.58 -3.52 -10.02
C SER A 218 6.75 -3.83 -8.53
N GLY A 219 7.86 -4.46 -8.15
CA GLY A 219 8.24 -4.60 -6.74
C GLY A 219 8.15 -5.97 -6.11
N HIS A 220 7.58 -6.03 -4.89
CA HIS A 220 7.56 -7.22 -4.02
C HIS A 220 6.13 -7.55 -3.60
N GLY A 221 5.92 -8.72 -2.99
CA GLY A 221 4.63 -9.11 -2.43
C GLY A 221 3.65 -9.55 -3.52
N ASN A 222 2.41 -9.08 -3.45
CA ASN A 222 1.34 -9.43 -4.40
C ASN A 222 1.38 -8.61 -5.69
N HIS A 223 2.47 -7.91 -5.96
CA HIS A 223 2.63 -7.12 -7.18
C HIS A 223 2.97 -8.03 -8.35
N PHE A 224 2.40 -7.74 -9.51
CA PHE A 224 2.54 -8.56 -10.72
C PHE A 224 2.44 -7.72 -11.99
N VAL A 225 2.86 -8.30 -13.10
CA VAL A 225 2.52 -7.83 -14.45
C VAL A 225 2.19 -9.04 -15.29
N ASP A 226 0.98 -9.08 -15.82
CA ASP A 226 0.41 -10.20 -16.53
C ASP A 226 0.13 -9.82 -17.98
N ILE A 227 0.38 -10.76 -18.89
CA ILE A 227 -0.12 -10.73 -20.25
C ILE A 227 -1.26 -11.74 -20.35
N GLY A 228 -2.38 -11.31 -20.91
CA GLY A 228 -3.57 -12.13 -20.99
C GLY A 228 -4.50 -11.72 -22.12
N ILE A 229 -5.67 -12.35 -22.15
CA ILE A 229 -6.72 -12.10 -23.13
C ILE A 229 -7.80 -11.27 -22.45
N VAL A 230 -8.16 -10.14 -23.06
CA VAL A 230 -9.30 -9.31 -22.66
C VAL A 230 -10.48 -9.64 -23.57
N GLU A 231 -11.60 -9.99 -22.96
CA GLU A 231 -12.89 -10.18 -23.61
C GLU A 231 -13.78 -8.97 -23.34
N ILE A 232 -14.19 -8.32 -24.42
CA ILE A 232 -15.17 -7.23 -24.43
C ILE A 232 -16.48 -7.81 -25.02
N PRO A 233 -17.57 -7.91 -24.25
CA PRO A 233 -18.81 -8.53 -24.68
C PRO A 233 -19.62 -7.63 -25.64
N ASP A 234 -20.57 -8.23 -26.36
CA ASP A 234 -21.58 -7.53 -27.16
C ASP A 234 -22.94 -7.53 -26.42
N PRO A 235 -23.61 -6.38 -26.25
CA PRO A 235 -23.16 -5.02 -26.53
C PRO A 235 -22.12 -4.52 -25.52
N SER A 236 -21.12 -3.78 -26.01
CA SER A 236 -20.10 -3.12 -25.19
C SER A 236 -20.49 -1.69 -24.89
N THR A 237 -20.30 -1.25 -23.64
CA THR A 237 -20.35 0.18 -23.27
C THR A 237 -18.96 0.82 -23.16
N LEU A 238 -17.90 0.05 -23.41
CA LEU A 238 -16.53 0.56 -23.45
C LEU A 238 -16.27 1.20 -24.83
N PRO A 239 -15.38 2.20 -24.93
CA PRO A 239 -15.03 2.86 -26.19
C PRO A 239 -14.12 1.99 -27.08
N VAL A 240 -14.37 0.68 -27.10
CA VAL A 240 -13.66 -0.33 -27.88
C VAL A 240 -14.71 -1.33 -28.41
N PRO A 241 -14.62 -1.76 -29.68
CA PRO A 241 -15.54 -2.76 -30.21
C PRO A 241 -15.58 -4.05 -29.37
N PRO A 242 -16.72 -4.77 -29.35
CA PRO A 242 -16.76 -6.13 -28.83
C PRO A 242 -15.71 -7.02 -29.52
N GLY A 243 -15.08 -7.91 -28.76
CA GLY A 243 -14.04 -8.78 -29.28
C GLY A 243 -13.06 -9.30 -28.24
N LEU A 244 -12.05 -10.02 -28.74
CA LEU A 244 -10.94 -10.54 -27.97
C LEU A 244 -9.65 -9.80 -28.31
N TYR A 245 -8.92 -9.38 -27.28
CA TYR A 245 -7.72 -8.56 -27.40
C TYR A 245 -6.60 -9.09 -26.49
N VAL A 246 -5.35 -8.79 -26.80
CA VAL A 246 -4.26 -8.94 -25.83
C VAL A 246 -4.28 -7.76 -24.85
N GLY A 247 -4.19 -8.07 -23.55
CA GLY A 247 -4.09 -7.09 -22.48
C GLY A 247 -2.84 -7.26 -21.63
N ILE A 248 -2.35 -6.15 -21.10
CA ILE A 248 -1.31 -6.08 -20.08
C ILE A 248 -1.94 -5.56 -18.81
N LEU A 249 -1.99 -6.39 -17.77
CA LEU A 249 -2.50 -6.02 -16.45
C LEU A 249 -1.33 -5.92 -15.47
N SER A 250 -1.09 -4.75 -14.90
CA SER A 250 -0.10 -4.60 -13.84
C SER A 250 -0.75 -4.24 -12.51
N HIS A 251 -0.13 -4.72 -11.43
CA HIS A 251 -0.47 -4.41 -10.06
C HIS A 251 0.78 -3.96 -9.31
N SER A 252 0.80 -2.69 -8.90
CA SER A 252 1.91 -2.08 -8.20
C SER A 252 1.44 -0.84 -7.45
N GLY A 253 2.36 -0.16 -6.78
CA GLY A 253 2.06 1.02 -6.00
C GLY A 253 3.24 1.98 -5.94
N SER A 254 3.35 2.71 -4.83
CA SER A 254 4.35 3.77 -4.69
C SER A 254 5.70 3.27 -4.19
N ARG A 255 5.89 1.95 -4.14
CA ARG A 255 7.17 1.32 -3.78
C ARG A 255 7.59 1.71 -2.36
N ASN A 256 8.89 1.90 -2.12
CA ASN A 256 9.35 2.33 -0.80
C ASN A 256 8.88 3.75 -0.43
N LEU A 257 8.49 4.58 -1.41
CA LEU A 257 8.02 5.95 -1.17
C LEU A 257 6.80 5.96 -0.23
N GLY A 258 5.73 5.26 -0.61
CA GLY A 258 4.53 5.15 0.23
C GLY A 258 4.80 4.48 1.57
N ALA A 259 5.63 3.44 1.59
CA ALA A 259 5.93 2.71 2.82
C ALA A 259 6.61 3.58 3.88
N GLU A 260 7.57 4.42 3.50
CA GLU A 260 8.22 5.34 4.44
C GLU A 260 7.30 6.48 4.86
N ILE A 261 6.49 7.02 3.95
CA ILE A 261 5.46 8.02 4.26
C ILE A 261 4.49 7.45 5.30
N ALA A 262 3.90 6.28 5.03
CA ALA A 262 2.98 5.62 5.94
C ALA A 262 3.59 5.38 7.33
N ARG A 263 4.83 4.85 7.40
CA ARG A 263 5.55 4.64 8.68
C ARG A 263 5.80 5.93 9.43
N HIS A 264 6.26 6.97 8.74
CA HIS A 264 6.62 8.25 9.32
C HIS A 264 5.40 8.91 9.96
N TYR A 265 4.34 9.11 9.19
CA TYR A 265 3.15 9.83 9.64
C TYR A 265 2.28 9.00 10.59
N THR A 266 2.31 7.66 10.53
CA THR A 266 1.69 6.83 11.57
C THR A 266 2.36 7.01 12.92
N ARG A 267 3.69 7.14 12.96
CA ARG A 267 4.42 7.38 14.22
C ARG A 267 3.98 8.71 14.85
N ILE A 268 3.82 9.75 14.02
CA ILE A 268 3.34 11.07 14.45
C ILE A 268 1.90 10.95 14.95
N ALA A 269 1.01 10.34 14.17
CA ALA A 269 -0.40 10.16 14.51
C ALA A 269 -0.57 9.44 15.87
N ARG A 270 0.16 8.34 16.09
CA ARG A 270 0.16 7.61 17.36
C ARG A 270 0.58 8.48 18.55
N GLY A 271 1.59 9.33 18.35
CA GLY A 271 2.03 10.28 19.37
C GLY A 271 0.94 11.29 19.76
N LYS A 272 0.08 11.68 18.80
CA LYS A 272 -1.00 12.66 19.02
C LYS A 272 -2.27 12.04 19.61
N CYS A 273 -2.70 10.88 19.12
CA CYS A 273 -3.96 10.26 19.54
C CYS A 273 -3.87 9.55 20.90
N GLY A 274 -2.71 8.97 21.23
CA GLY A 274 -2.54 8.19 22.46
C GLY A 274 -3.26 6.86 22.50
N LEU A 275 -3.77 6.37 21.35
CA LEU A 275 -4.40 5.07 21.25
C LEU A 275 -3.36 3.95 21.41
N THR A 276 -3.74 2.88 22.11
CA THR A 276 -2.89 1.71 22.38
C THR A 276 -3.47 0.45 21.73
N GLY A 277 -2.72 -0.66 21.78
CA GLY A 277 -3.15 -1.93 21.19
C GLY A 277 -3.45 -1.83 19.69
N GLU A 278 -4.47 -2.55 19.23
CA GLU A 278 -4.89 -2.54 17.83
C GLU A 278 -5.44 -1.16 17.40
N ALA A 279 -6.08 -0.43 18.30
CA ALA A 279 -6.60 0.92 18.04
C ALA A 279 -5.48 1.93 17.73
N GLY A 280 -4.26 1.69 18.25
CA GLY A 280 -3.08 2.48 17.91
C GLY A 280 -2.76 2.49 16.40
N ASN A 281 -3.15 1.46 15.65
CA ASN A 281 -3.02 1.42 14.19
C ASN A 281 -4.03 2.31 13.46
N LEU A 282 -5.04 2.81 14.15
CA LEU A 282 -6.09 3.69 13.64
C LEU A 282 -5.89 5.14 14.08
N SER A 283 -4.71 5.48 14.59
CA SER A 283 -4.37 6.86 14.94
C SER A 283 -4.38 7.75 13.70
N TRP A 284 -4.89 8.97 13.83
CA TRP A 284 -5.12 9.90 12.74
C TRP A 284 -4.33 11.20 12.89
N LEU A 285 -4.29 11.97 11.80
CA LEU A 285 -3.87 13.36 11.77
C LEU A 285 -5.07 14.23 11.41
N ASP A 286 -5.28 15.31 12.16
CA ASP A 286 -6.28 16.32 11.82
C ASP A 286 -5.78 17.12 10.61
N LEU A 287 -6.61 17.23 9.56
CA LEU A 287 -6.23 17.98 8.36
C LEU A 287 -6.11 19.49 8.60
N ARG A 288 -6.55 20.04 9.74
CA ARG A 288 -6.23 21.44 10.12
C ARG A 288 -4.80 21.61 10.62
N SER A 289 -4.14 20.51 11.02
CA SER A 289 -2.78 20.55 11.54
C SER A 289 -1.73 20.58 10.43
N ALA A 290 -0.56 21.15 10.73
CA ALA A 290 0.57 21.18 9.79
C ALA A 290 0.97 19.76 9.36
N GLU A 291 1.00 18.80 10.28
CA GLU A 291 1.38 17.42 9.97
C GLU A 291 0.30 16.69 9.16
N GLY A 292 -0.98 17.01 9.38
CA GLY A 292 -2.07 16.50 8.54
C GLY A 292 -1.99 17.01 7.11
N GLN A 293 -1.71 18.30 6.92
CA GLN A 293 -1.49 18.90 5.60
C GLN A 293 -0.24 18.34 4.90
N GLU A 294 0.87 18.19 5.64
CA GLU A 294 2.10 17.61 5.10
C GLU A 294 1.91 16.13 4.70
N TYR A 295 1.22 15.33 5.52
CA TYR A 295 0.86 13.96 5.15
C TYR A 295 -0.02 13.92 3.91
N TRP A 296 -1.03 14.80 3.82
CA TRP A 296 -1.92 14.84 2.66
C TRP A 296 -1.14 15.07 1.37
N LYS A 297 -0.27 16.08 1.33
CA LYS A 297 0.64 16.34 0.20
C LYS A 297 1.53 15.14 -0.12
N ALA A 298 2.15 14.53 0.91
CA ALA A 298 3.01 13.37 0.73
C ALA A 298 2.26 12.15 0.19
N MET A 299 1.06 11.89 0.70
CA MET A 299 0.16 10.83 0.24
C MET A 299 -0.25 11.05 -1.21
N THR A 300 -0.63 12.29 -1.58
CA THR A 300 -0.94 12.66 -2.96
C THR A 300 0.23 12.40 -3.90
N LEU A 301 1.44 12.86 -3.55
CA LEU A 301 2.64 12.56 -4.33
C LEU A 301 2.85 11.05 -4.49
N ALA A 302 2.68 10.27 -3.43
CA ALA A 302 2.84 8.81 -3.50
C ALA A 302 1.80 8.19 -4.44
N GLY A 303 0.56 8.67 -4.41
CA GLY A 303 -0.48 8.31 -5.37
C GLY A 303 -0.04 8.56 -6.81
N ASP A 304 0.40 9.76 -7.12
CA ASP A 304 0.84 10.16 -8.46
C ASP A 304 2.09 9.39 -8.91
N TYR A 305 3.00 9.11 -7.98
CA TYR A 305 4.19 8.29 -8.22
C TYR A 305 3.83 6.83 -8.52
N ALA A 306 2.78 6.28 -7.88
CA ALA A 306 2.25 4.98 -8.26
C ALA A 306 1.71 4.99 -9.71
N ALA A 307 0.93 6.01 -10.10
CA ALA A 307 0.44 6.14 -11.48
C ALA A 307 1.60 6.14 -12.50
N ALA A 308 2.63 6.94 -12.22
CA ALA A 308 3.84 7.03 -13.03
C ALA A 308 4.59 5.69 -13.14
N ASN A 309 4.58 4.85 -12.09
CA ASN A 309 5.17 3.51 -12.19
C ASN A 309 4.43 2.65 -13.23
N HIS A 310 3.11 2.64 -13.19
CA HIS A 310 2.30 1.88 -14.14
C HIS A 310 2.47 2.41 -15.56
N GLU A 311 2.44 3.73 -15.74
CA GLU A 311 2.65 4.37 -17.04
C GLU A 311 4.00 3.96 -17.64
N MET A 312 5.09 4.05 -16.87
CA MET A 312 6.42 3.66 -17.34
C MET A 312 6.54 2.16 -17.64
N ILE A 313 5.85 1.29 -16.88
CA ILE A 313 5.81 -0.16 -17.16
C ILE A 313 5.10 -0.43 -18.48
N HIS A 314 3.91 0.13 -18.66
CA HIS A 314 3.07 -0.11 -19.82
C HIS A 314 3.68 0.52 -21.08
N TRP A 315 4.25 1.72 -20.97
CA TRP A 315 4.93 2.40 -22.06
C TRP A 315 6.10 1.58 -22.60
N ARG A 316 6.98 1.04 -21.74
CA ARG A 316 8.11 0.20 -22.19
C ARG A 316 7.66 -1.07 -22.90
N ILE A 317 6.61 -1.72 -22.40
CA ILE A 317 6.04 -2.90 -23.05
C ILE A 317 5.44 -2.54 -24.41
N ALA A 318 4.69 -1.43 -24.49
CA ALA A 318 4.11 -0.92 -25.73
C ALA A 318 5.20 -0.58 -26.77
N GLU A 319 6.30 0.06 -26.35
CA GLU A 319 7.43 0.39 -27.21
C GLU A 319 8.10 -0.87 -27.80
N GLU A 320 8.38 -1.92 -26.99
CA GLU A 320 9.00 -3.15 -27.51
C GLU A 320 8.01 -4.00 -28.36
N LEU A 321 6.70 -3.88 -28.10
CA LEU A 321 5.67 -4.47 -28.96
C LEU A 321 5.54 -3.74 -30.31
N GLY A 322 5.92 -2.46 -30.37
CA GLY A 322 5.67 -1.60 -31.53
C GLY A 322 4.19 -1.26 -31.71
N GLU A 323 3.41 -1.27 -30.62
CA GLU A 323 1.95 -1.14 -30.63
C GLU A 323 1.50 -0.10 -29.60
N GLN A 324 0.44 0.65 -29.91
CA GLN A 324 -0.22 1.53 -28.95
C GLN A 324 -1.42 0.82 -28.33
N TRP A 325 -1.68 1.08 -27.05
CA TRP A 325 -2.92 0.59 -26.43
C TRP A 325 -4.12 1.36 -26.98
N ILE A 326 -5.23 0.67 -27.21
CA ILE A 326 -6.51 1.26 -27.65
C ILE A 326 -7.38 1.71 -26.47
N LEU A 327 -7.16 1.14 -25.30
CA LEU A 327 -7.82 1.52 -24.06
C LEU A 327 -6.89 1.25 -22.88
N ARG A 328 -6.88 2.17 -21.92
CA ARG A 328 -6.23 2.00 -20.63
C ARG A 328 -7.24 2.28 -19.52
N ILE A 329 -7.39 1.33 -18.59
CA ILE A 329 -8.25 1.46 -17.41
C ILE A 329 -7.36 1.28 -16.18
N GLU A 330 -7.48 2.17 -15.20
CA GLU A 330 -6.77 2.04 -13.94
C GLU A 330 -7.62 2.51 -12.76
N ASN A 331 -7.35 1.97 -11.58
CA ASN A 331 -8.03 2.36 -10.36
C ASN A 331 -7.15 2.13 -9.12
N HIS A 332 -7.21 3.08 -8.19
CA HIS A 332 -6.57 2.97 -6.88
C HIS A 332 -7.34 1.99 -6.00
N HIS A 333 -6.63 1.34 -5.08
CA HIS A 333 -7.28 0.60 -4.00
C HIS A 333 -6.70 0.81 -2.60
N ASN A 334 -5.66 1.65 -2.45
CA ASN A 334 -5.10 2.07 -1.16
C ASN A 334 -4.90 3.60 -1.15
N PHE A 335 -5.90 4.36 -0.75
CA PHE A 335 -5.83 5.82 -0.76
C PHE A 335 -6.88 6.47 0.14
N ALA A 336 -6.79 7.79 0.33
CA ALA A 336 -7.85 8.57 0.94
C ALA A 336 -8.22 9.75 0.04
N TRP A 337 -9.52 10.02 -0.07
CA TRP A 337 -10.06 11.11 -0.89
C TRP A 337 -10.95 12.02 -0.06
N LYS A 338 -10.99 13.29 -0.46
CA LYS A 338 -11.96 14.25 0.04
C LYS A 338 -13.20 14.16 -0.84
N GLU A 339 -14.29 13.66 -0.28
CA GLU A 339 -15.54 13.36 -0.98
C GLU A 339 -16.74 13.85 -0.18
N LYS A 340 -17.93 13.80 -0.77
CA LYS A 340 -19.18 14.04 -0.05
C LYS A 340 -19.71 12.73 0.49
N ASP A 341 -20.02 12.69 1.78
CA ASP A 341 -20.70 11.56 2.40
C ASP A 341 -22.08 11.38 1.75
N PRO A 342 -22.40 10.19 1.19
CA PRO A 342 -23.65 9.99 0.46
C PRO A 342 -24.90 10.18 1.32
N ALA A 343 -24.80 9.94 2.64
CA ALA A 343 -25.92 10.04 3.56
C ALA A 343 -26.18 11.48 4.01
N SER A 344 -25.13 12.22 4.39
CA SER A 344 -25.25 13.56 4.97
C SER A 344 -24.95 14.71 4.00
N GLY A 345 -24.33 14.43 2.85
CA GLY A 345 -23.87 15.42 1.88
C GLY A 345 -22.67 16.27 2.33
N ARG A 346 -22.14 16.03 3.54
CA ARG A 346 -21.01 16.76 4.12
C ARG A 346 -19.69 16.31 3.50
N GLU A 347 -18.72 17.21 3.49
CA GLU A 347 -17.35 16.86 3.10
C GLU A 347 -16.72 15.94 4.16
N VAL A 348 -16.20 14.80 3.73
CA VAL A 348 -15.56 13.79 4.55
C VAL A 348 -14.27 13.30 3.87
N ILE A 349 -13.43 12.62 4.64
CA ILE A 349 -12.26 11.92 4.12
C ILE A 349 -12.58 10.43 4.05
N ILE A 350 -12.71 9.89 2.84
CA ILE A 350 -13.00 8.48 2.61
C ILE A 350 -11.69 7.73 2.41
N HIS A 351 -11.37 6.86 3.35
CA HIS A 351 -10.24 5.94 3.29
C HIS A 351 -10.70 4.67 2.62
N ARG A 352 -9.99 4.22 1.60
CA ARG A 352 -10.19 2.89 1.00
C ARG A 352 -8.88 2.11 1.09
N LYS A 353 -8.96 0.91 1.63
CA LYS A 353 -7.81 0.01 1.77
C LYS A 353 -8.17 -1.37 1.30
N GLY A 354 -7.57 -1.79 0.19
CA GLY A 354 -8.06 -2.91 -0.60
C GLY A 354 -9.51 -2.72 -1.03
N ALA A 355 -9.90 -1.49 -1.37
CA ALA A 355 -11.23 -1.19 -1.89
C ALA A 355 -11.10 -0.09 -2.94
N THR A 356 -11.91 -0.16 -3.99
CA THR A 356 -11.80 0.68 -5.18
C THR A 356 -12.94 1.68 -5.24
N PRO A 357 -12.75 2.93 -5.73
CA PRO A 357 -13.86 3.81 -6.08
C PRO A 357 -14.81 3.17 -7.10
N ALA A 358 -16.10 3.29 -6.84
CA ALA A 358 -17.19 2.73 -7.65
C ALA A 358 -18.38 3.69 -7.67
N ALA A 359 -18.11 5.00 -7.79
CA ALA A 359 -19.16 5.96 -8.07
C ALA A 359 -19.83 5.65 -9.41
N LYS A 360 -21.01 6.22 -9.64
CA LYS A 360 -21.78 5.93 -10.85
C LYS A 360 -20.94 6.24 -12.09
N ASN A 361 -20.72 5.23 -12.91
CA ASN A 361 -19.90 5.24 -14.13
C ASN A 361 -18.38 5.23 -13.94
N ASP A 362 -17.85 5.16 -12.72
CA ASP A 362 -16.42 4.93 -12.51
C ASP A 362 -16.02 3.60 -13.14
N THR A 363 -15.01 3.59 -14.00
CA THR A 363 -14.47 2.35 -14.58
C THR A 363 -13.26 1.88 -13.80
N GLY A 364 -13.09 0.57 -13.67
CA GLY A 364 -11.95 -0.02 -12.99
C GLY A 364 -11.72 -1.47 -13.39
N VAL A 365 -10.73 -2.09 -12.74
CA VAL A 365 -10.40 -3.50 -12.84
C VAL A 365 -10.34 -4.10 -11.43
N ILE A 366 -11.00 -5.25 -11.27
CA ILE A 366 -10.90 -6.10 -10.07
C ILE A 366 -10.11 -7.35 -10.48
N PRO A 367 -8.79 -7.42 -10.20
CA PRO A 367 -7.98 -8.61 -10.48
C PRO A 367 -8.45 -9.84 -9.70
N GLY A 368 -8.36 -11.01 -10.34
CA GLY A 368 -8.55 -12.31 -9.68
C GLY A 368 -7.27 -12.81 -9.03
N THR A 369 -6.73 -13.89 -9.57
CA THR A 369 -5.46 -14.51 -9.16
C THR A 369 -4.65 -14.83 -10.41
N MET A 370 -3.47 -15.45 -10.28
CA MET A 370 -2.67 -15.86 -11.43
C MET A 370 -3.40 -16.82 -12.40
N ILE A 371 -4.48 -17.50 -11.99
CA ILE A 371 -5.29 -18.34 -12.89
C ILE A 371 -6.74 -17.85 -13.06
N ALA A 372 -7.24 -17.09 -12.09
CA ALA A 372 -8.63 -16.66 -12.07
C ALA A 372 -8.80 -15.35 -12.85
N PRO A 373 -9.95 -15.13 -13.49
CA PRO A 373 -10.16 -13.93 -14.28
C PRO A 373 -10.10 -12.65 -13.43
N GLY A 374 -9.63 -11.57 -14.05
CA GLY A 374 -9.93 -10.21 -13.60
C GLY A 374 -11.16 -9.67 -14.32
N TYR A 375 -11.86 -8.74 -13.70
CA TYR A 375 -13.10 -8.15 -14.24
C TYR A 375 -12.90 -6.67 -14.51
N LEU A 376 -13.23 -6.23 -15.72
CA LEU A 376 -13.43 -4.81 -16.02
C LEU A 376 -14.80 -4.44 -15.49
N ILE A 377 -14.91 -3.36 -14.73
CA ILE A 377 -16.12 -3.00 -14.00
C ILE A 377 -16.56 -1.56 -14.28
N ARG A 378 -17.85 -1.30 -14.02
CA ARG A 378 -18.44 0.02 -13.90
C ARG A 378 -19.13 0.18 -12.56
N GLY A 379 -18.82 1.22 -11.80
CA GLY A 379 -19.47 1.53 -10.54
C GLY A 379 -20.95 1.88 -10.70
N ARG A 380 -21.78 1.34 -9.80
CA ARG A 380 -23.22 1.64 -9.70
C ARG A 380 -23.51 2.86 -8.83
N GLY A 381 -22.51 3.35 -8.07
CA GLY A 381 -22.70 4.48 -7.15
C GLY A 381 -23.55 4.13 -5.94
N ASN A 382 -23.38 2.92 -5.38
CA ASN A 382 -24.12 2.50 -4.19
C ASN A 382 -23.70 3.36 -2.97
N PRO A 383 -24.62 4.09 -2.32
CA PRO A 383 -24.28 4.97 -1.20
C PRO A 383 -23.89 4.19 0.06
N LEU A 384 -24.39 2.97 0.26
CA LEU A 384 -24.06 2.13 1.41
C LEU A 384 -22.62 1.62 1.39
N SER A 385 -22.01 1.53 0.20
CA SER A 385 -20.59 1.21 0.06
C SER A 385 -19.69 2.45 0.06
N LEU A 386 -20.24 3.63 0.33
CA LEU A 386 -19.54 4.91 0.14
C LEU A 386 -18.96 5.03 -1.27
N HIS A 387 -19.76 4.62 -2.26
CA HIS A 387 -19.37 4.55 -3.67
C HIS A 387 -18.08 3.76 -3.87
N SER A 388 -17.99 2.58 -3.28
CA SER A 388 -16.81 1.70 -3.36
C SER A 388 -17.17 0.27 -3.73
N SER A 389 -16.17 -0.49 -4.19
CA SER A 389 -16.25 -1.92 -4.50
C SER A 389 -15.01 -2.66 -3.97
N SER A 390 -15.00 -4.00 -4.10
CA SER A 390 -13.79 -4.79 -3.88
C SER A 390 -12.63 -4.37 -4.78
N HIS A 391 -11.42 -4.77 -4.39
CA HIS A 391 -10.21 -4.58 -5.18
C HIS A 391 -9.66 -5.86 -5.79
N GLY A 392 -10.11 -7.03 -5.36
CA GLY A 392 -9.67 -8.32 -5.91
C GLY A 392 -10.33 -9.49 -5.20
N ALA A 393 -9.71 -10.67 -5.25
CA ALA A 393 -10.26 -11.86 -4.60
C ALA A 393 -10.17 -11.83 -3.07
N GLY A 394 -9.16 -11.14 -2.52
CA GLY A 394 -8.87 -11.15 -1.09
C GLY A 394 -8.28 -12.47 -0.61
N ARG A 395 -7.45 -12.42 0.43
CA ARG A 395 -6.78 -13.63 0.95
C ARG A 395 -7.72 -14.43 1.83
N ARG A 396 -7.71 -15.75 1.65
CA ARG A 396 -8.37 -16.72 2.53
C ARG A 396 -7.43 -17.18 3.65
N ILE A 397 -6.14 -17.30 3.37
CA ILE A 397 -5.11 -17.68 4.35
C ILE A 397 -3.91 -16.72 4.29
N SER A 398 -3.20 -16.59 5.41
CA SER A 398 -1.99 -15.75 5.49
C SER A 398 -0.87 -16.27 4.58
N ARG A 399 0.09 -15.40 4.24
CA ARG A 399 1.27 -15.79 3.46
C ARG A 399 2.05 -16.92 4.11
N THR A 400 2.20 -16.87 5.44
CA THR A 400 2.88 -17.92 6.22
C THR A 400 2.15 -19.25 6.10
N GLN A 401 0.82 -19.25 6.25
CA GLN A 401 0.01 -20.46 6.09
C GLN A 401 0.12 -21.01 4.67
N ALA A 402 -0.01 -20.16 3.65
CA ALA A 402 0.14 -20.56 2.25
C ALA A 402 1.49 -21.24 1.98
N LYS A 403 2.61 -20.67 2.45
CA LYS A 403 3.94 -21.29 2.32
C LYS A 403 4.06 -22.63 3.02
N SER A 404 3.35 -22.83 4.13
CA SER A 404 3.39 -24.08 4.90
C SER A 404 2.46 -25.17 4.36
N GLN A 405 1.35 -24.80 3.73
CA GLN A 405 0.28 -25.73 3.34
C GLN A 405 0.26 -26.05 1.84
N ILE A 406 0.81 -25.16 1.00
CA ILE A 406 0.77 -25.29 -0.45
C ILE A 406 2.15 -25.68 -0.96
N THR A 407 2.22 -26.78 -1.69
CA THR A 407 3.45 -27.23 -2.34
C THR A 407 3.64 -26.58 -3.70
N LYS A 408 4.90 -26.46 -4.15
CA LYS A 408 5.21 -26.00 -5.52
C LYS A 408 4.61 -26.91 -6.58
N LYS A 409 4.54 -28.21 -6.31
CA LYS A 409 3.93 -29.19 -7.22
C LYS A 409 2.45 -28.88 -7.47
N GLU A 410 1.67 -28.69 -6.41
CA GLU A 410 0.24 -28.34 -6.52
C GLU A 410 0.03 -27.01 -7.27
N LEU A 411 0.89 -26.02 -7.00
CA LEU A 411 0.87 -24.75 -7.72
C LEU A 411 1.11 -24.94 -9.24
N TYR A 412 2.15 -25.67 -9.62
CA TYR A 412 2.47 -25.90 -11.04
C TYR A 412 1.43 -26.76 -11.75
N GLU A 413 0.86 -27.76 -11.08
CA GLU A 413 -0.24 -28.57 -11.63
C GLU A 413 -1.48 -27.69 -11.91
N MET A 414 -1.81 -26.78 -10.99
CA MET A 414 -2.89 -25.81 -11.18
C MET A 414 -2.63 -24.87 -12.36
N LEU A 415 -1.41 -24.33 -12.47
CA LEU A 415 -1.01 -23.46 -13.58
C LEU A 415 -1.10 -24.16 -14.93
N GLN A 416 -0.58 -25.40 -15.03
CA GLN A 416 -0.65 -26.21 -16.25
C GLN A 416 -2.09 -26.51 -16.65
N LYS A 417 -2.95 -26.88 -15.69
CA LYS A 417 -4.37 -27.15 -15.95
C LYS A 417 -5.11 -25.94 -16.56
N HIS A 418 -4.70 -24.73 -16.22
CA HIS A 418 -5.31 -23.48 -16.73
C HIS A 418 -4.54 -22.88 -17.92
N GLY A 419 -3.45 -23.51 -18.36
CA GLY A 419 -2.61 -23.01 -19.45
C GLY A 419 -2.00 -21.64 -19.14
N VAL A 420 -1.53 -21.45 -17.90
CA VAL A 420 -0.85 -20.23 -17.45
C VAL A 420 0.63 -20.52 -17.22
N GLU A 421 1.50 -19.70 -17.81
CA GLU A 421 2.93 -19.71 -17.50
C GLU A 421 3.25 -18.69 -16.39
N LEU A 422 3.87 -19.16 -15.31
CA LEU A 422 4.33 -18.30 -14.20
C LEU A 422 5.84 -18.05 -14.30
N ILE A 423 6.24 -16.78 -14.17
CA ILE A 423 7.63 -16.31 -14.15
C ILE A 423 7.90 -15.64 -12.80
N GLY A 424 8.81 -16.22 -12.01
CA GLY A 424 8.99 -15.82 -10.61
C GLY A 424 7.86 -16.36 -9.74
N GLY A 425 7.54 -15.67 -8.64
CA GLY A 425 6.46 -16.06 -7.73
C GLY A 425 6.80 -17.26 -6.86
N ASP A 426 6.04 -17.40 -5.77
CA ASP A 426 6.19 -18.48 -4.80
C ASP A 426 4.81 -18.88 -4.25
N THR A 427 4.77 -19.90 -3.40
CA THR A 427 3.50 -20.49 -2.93
C THR A 427 2.68 -19.57 -2.02
N ASP A 428 3.22 -18.44 -1.55
CA ASP A 428 2.45 -17.45 -0.78
C ASP A 428 1.40 -16.70 -1.60
N GLU A 429 1.57 -16.63 -2.92
CA GLU A 429 0.61 -15.98 -3.83
C GLU A 429 -0.17 -16.99 -4.68
N ALA A 430 -0.05 -18.28 -4.38
CA ALA A 430 -0.79 -19.35 -5.06
C ALA A 430 -2.31 -19.10 -5.05
N PRO A 431 -3.05 -19.50 -6.10
CA PRO A 431 -4.50 -19.27 -6.21
C PRO A 431 -5.31 -19.78 -5.01
N MET A 432 -4.88 -20.91 -4.43
CA MET A 432 -5.51 -21.53 -3.27
C MET A 432 -5.43 -20.68 -1.99
N ALA A 433 -4.54 -19.69 -1.95
CA ALA A 433 -4.41 -18.77 -0.84
C ALA A 433 -5.49 -17.67 -0.82
N TYR A 434 -6.24 -17.55 -1.91
CA TYR A 434 -7.24 -16.51 -2.15
C TYR A 434 -8.67 -17.05 -2.06
N LYS A 435 -9.63 -16.15 -1.87
CA LYS A 435 -11.05 -16.49 -2.01
C LYS A 435 -11.41 -16.70 -3.48
N ASP A 436 -12.60 -17.24 -3.73
CA ASP A 436 -13.12 -17.35 -5.09
C ASP A 436 -13.54 -15.96 -5.58
N ILE A 437 -12.94 -15.49 -6.68
CA ILE A 437 -13.26 -14.18 -7.25
C ILE A 437 -14.69 -14.12 -7.79
N GLY A 438 -15.22 -15.21 -8.33
CA GLY A 438 -16.60 -15.28 -8.82
C GLY A 438 -17.61 -15.06 -7.69
N GLU A 439 -17.34 -15.64 -6.52
CA GLU A 439 -18.15 -15.43 -5.32
C GLU A 439 -18.01 -13.99 -4.78
N VAL A 440 -16.80 -13.43 -4.78
CA VAL A 440 -16.60 -12.02 -4.43
C VAL A 440 -17.39 -11.09 -5.37
N MET A 441 -17.40 -11.38 -6.67
CA MET A 441 -18.15 -10.60 -7.65
C MET A 441 -19.67 -10.76 -7.50
N SER A 442 -20.16 -11.97 -7.20
CA SER A 442 -21.60 -12.22 -6.98
C SER A 442 -22.11 -11.45 -5.76
N LEU A 443 -21.34 -11.45 -4.66
CA LEU A 443 -21.66 -10.75 -3.41
C LEU A 443 -21.61 -9.22 -3.50
N GLN A 444 -21.13 -8.66 -4.61
CA GLN A 444 -21.12 -7.22 -4.86
C GLN A 444 -21.83 -6.81 -6.15
N ALA A 445 -22.73 -7.65 -6.67
CA ALA A 445 -23.48 -7.34 -7.89
C ALA A 445 -24.27 -6.03 -7.81
N GLU A 446 -24.60 -5.54 -6.61
CA GLU A 446 -25.22 -4.22 -6.40
C GLU A 446 -24.24 -3.03 -6.45
N LEU A 447 -22.93 -3.29 -6.40
CA LEU A 447 -21.89 -2.26 -6.37
C LEU A 447 -21.34 -1.93 -7.76
N VAL A 448 -21.28 -2.92 -8.65
CA VAL A 448 -20.65 -2.79 -9.97
C VAL A 448 -21.38 -3.59 -11.05
N ASP A 449 -21.33 -3.11 -12.29
CA ASP A 449 -21.61 -3.92 -13.50
C ASP A 449 -20.29 -4.48 -14.05
N ILE A 450 -20.32 -5.68 -14.63
CA ILE A 450 -19.18 -6.26 -15.35
C ILE A 450 -19.21 -5.77 -16.81
N LEU A 451 -18.12 -5.17 -17.25
CA LEU A 451 -17.93 -4.65 -18.61
C LEU A 451 -17.09 -5.57 -19.50
N GLY A 452 -16.35 -6.50 -18.93
CA GLY A 452 -15.43 -7.37 -19.65
C GLY A 452 -14.59 -8.23 -18.71
N ILE A 453 -13.81 -9.15 -19.29
CA ILE A 453 -13.05 -10.14 -18.53
C ILE A 453 -11.61 -10.18 -19.03
N PHE A 454 -10.65 -10.09 -18.12
CA PHE A 454 -9.23 -10.35 -18.38
C PHE A 454 -8.88 -11.77 -17.91
N ARG A 455 -8.28 -12.59 -18.77
CA ARG A 455 -7.80 -13.94 -18.43
C ARG A 455 -6.28 -14.01 -18.57
N PRO A 456 -5.52 -14.23 -17.48
CA PRO A 456 -4.06 -14.29 -17.53
C PRO A 456 -3.57 -15.47 -18.37
N LYS A 457 -2.42 -15.30 -19.02
CA LYS A 457 -1.71 -16.34 -19.79
C LYS A 457 -0.24 -16.43 -19.43
N ILE A 458 0.41 -15.28 -19.28
CA ILE A 458 1.80 -15.18 -18.80
C ILE A 458 1.77 -14.27 -17.58
N VAL A 459 2.07 -14.82 -16.42
CA VAL A 459 2.04 -14.11 -15.14
C VAL A 459 3.48 -13.89 -14.69
N ARG A 460 3.83 -12.65 -14.35
CA ARG A 460 5.13 -12.36 -13.76
C ARG A 460 5.02 -11.71 -12.40
N MET A 461 5.70 -12.31 -11.42
CA MET A 461 5.73 -11.87 -10.03
C MET A 461 7.19 -11.80 -9.53
N CYS A 462 7.36 -11.29 -8.30
CA CYS A 462 8.66 -11.20 -7.64
C CYS A 462 9.25 -12.56 -7.28
#